data_AF-A0AAW2HS76-F1
#
_entry.id   AF-A0AAW2HS76-F1
#
_cell.length_a   1.000
_cell.length_b   1.000
_cell.length_c   1.000
_cell.angle_alpha   90.00
_cell.angle_beta   90.00
_cell.angle_gamma   90.00
#
_symmetry.space_group_name_H-M   'P 1'
#
loop_
_entity.id
_entity.type
_entity.pdbx_description
1 polymer ?
#
loop_
_entity_poly.entity_id
_entity_poly.type
_entity_poly.pdbx_seq_one_letter_code
_entity_poly.pdbx_strand_id
1 'polypeptide(L)'
;MFSKGEEIFPVQRHTKCRCLCRKQPEDCHPSQVYNESSCSCECTNQDAERKCKAQRQNNKIWNKDICSCQCREELECSTGLYFDTTTCRCEVRRGRRPAQPSWTTEIQR
;
A
#
# COMPACT_ATOMS: atom_id res chain seq x y z
N MET A 1 19.98 -62.43 0.14
CA MET A 1 21.04 -61.41 -0.06
C MET A 1 20.43 -60.06 0.23
N PHE A 2 20.77 -59.40 1.35
CA PHE A 2 20.31 -58.05 1.68
C PHE A 2 21.52 -57.11 1.65
N SER A 3 21.46 -56.10 0.80
CA SER A 3 22.54 -55.16 0.51
C SER A 3 22.84 -54.28 1.73
N LYS A 4 24.13 -54.17 2.06
CA LYS A 4 24.69 -53.20 3.02
C LYS A 4 24.33 -51.77 2.59
N GLY A 5 23.84 -50.95 3.52
CA GLY A 5 23.94 -49.50 3.37
C GLY A 5 22.83 -48.65 3.99
N GLU A 6 22.32 -48.98 5.18
CA GLU A 6 21.40 -48.08 5.89
C GLU A 6 22.04 -47.67 7.22
N GLU A 7 22.65 -46.47 7.23
CA GLU A 7 23.17 -45.84 8.45
C GLU A 7 22.04 -45.05 9.12
N ILE A 8 21.67 -45.47 10.33
CA ILE A 8 20.61 -44.85 11.12
C ILE A 8 21.24 -43.74 11.97
N PHE A 9 21.06 -42.48 11.57
CA PHE A 9 21.48 -41.33 12.38
C PHE A 9 20.38 -40.95 13.38
N PRO A 10 20.68 -40.90 14.69
CA PRO A 10 19.71 -40.44 15.67
C PRO A 10 19.45 -38.94 15.48
N VAL A 11 18.22 -38.58 15.12
CA VAL A 11 17.77 -37.18 15.08
C VAL A 11 17.58 -36.68 16.51
N GLN A 12 18.37 -35.68 16.90
CA GLN A 12 18.21 -35.00 18.18
C GLN A 12 17.06 -33.99 18.10
N ARG A 13 16.01 -34.20 18.89
CA ARG A 13 14.90 -33.25 19.01
C ARG A 13 15.19 -32.21 20.08
N HIS A 14 15.34 -30.95 19.69
CA HIS A 14 15.40 -29.84 20.64
C HIS A 14 14.01 -29.52 21.19
N THR A 15 13.82 -29.69 22.50
CA THR A 15 12.54 -29.42 23.19
C THR A 15 12.54 -28.11 23.99
N LYS A 16 13.71 -27.45 24.13
CA LYS A 16 13.86 -26.20 24.88
C LYS A 16 13.36 -24.97 24.13
N CYS A 17 13.26 -25.05 22.80
CA CYS A 17 12.78 -23.94 21.97
C CYS A 17 11.28 -24.07 21.74
N ARG A 18 10.57 -22.93 21.71
CA ARG A 18 9.20 -22.86 21.22
C ARG A 18 9.17 -22.15 19.88
N CYS A 19 8.20 -22.50 19.04
CA CYS A 19 7.92 -21.73 17.83
C CYS A 19 7.38 -20.36 18.26
N LEU A 20 8.15 -19.31 17.97
CA LEU A 20 7.72 -17.93 18.10
C LEU A 20 7.33 -17.40 16.72
N CYS A 21 6.55 -16.32 16.72
CA CYS A 21 6.27 -15.59 15.50
C CYS A 21 7.57 -15.05 14.91
N ARG A 22 7.77 -15.23 13.60
CA ARG A 22 8.92 -14.68 12.88
C ARG A 22 8.86 -13.17 12.79
N LYS A 23 7.66 -12.62 12.57
CA LYS A 23 7.41 -11.18 12.55
C LYS A 23 7.20 -10.70 13.98
N GLN A 24 7.89 -9.64 14.36
CA GLN A 24 7.80 -9.03 15.68
C GLN A 24 6.97 -7.74 15.62
N PRO A 25 6.51 -7.21 16.77
CA PRO A 25 5.80 -5.94 16.82
C PRO A 25 6.60 -4.77 16.21
N GLU A 26 7.92 -4.81 16.32
CA GLU A 26 8.83 -3.78 15.80
C GLU A 26 8.96 -3.83 14.27
N ASP A 27 8.61 -4.96 13.65
CA ASP A 27 8.54 -5.11 12.19
C ASP A 27 7.25 -4.54 11.60
N CYS A 28 6.30 -4.11 12.43
CA CYS A 28 5.07 -3.48 11.97
C CYS A 28 5.30 -2.01 11.61
N HIS A 29 4.66 -1.57 10.54
CA HIS A 29 4.64 -0.16 10.18
C HIS A 29 3.91 0.66 11.26
N PRO A 30 4.24 1.94 11.50
CA PRO A 30 3.59 2.76 12.53
C PRO A 30 2.05 2.89 12.43
N SER A 31 1.48 2.58 11.26
CA SER A 31 0.02 2.57 11.02
C SER A 31 -0.65 1.21 11.27
N GLN A 32 0.13 0.19 11.64
CA GLN A 32 -0.30 -1.17 11.90
C GLN A 32 -0.26 -1.50 13.39
N VAL A 33 -1.05 -2.50 13.79
CA VAL A 33 -1.02 -3.11 15.11
C VAL A 33 -0.64 -4.57 14.96
N TYR A 34 0.33 -5.01 15.77
CA TYR A 34 0.73 -6.41 15.79
C TYR A 34 -0.32 -7.26 16.49
N ASN A 35 -0.75 -8.32 15.81
CA ASN A 35 -1.64 -9.33 16.36
C ASN A 35 -0.85 -10.60 16.67
N GLU A 36 -0.60 -10.85 17.97
CA GLU A 36 0.16 -12.00 18.44
C GLU A 36 -0.49 -13.34 18.09
N SER A 37 -1.83 -13.39 17.99
CA SER A 37 -2.55 -14.63 17.70
C SER A 37 -2.39 -15.09 16.26
N SER A 38 -2.23 -14.14 15.32
CA SER A 38 -2.04 -14.41 13.90
C SER A 38 -0.59 -14.20 13.43
N CYS A 39 0.31 -13.82 14.34
CA CYS A 39 1.70 -13.46 14.04
C CYS A 39 1.82 -12.42 12.90
N SER A 40 0.88 -11.48 12.81
CA SER A 40 0.76 -10.57 11.66
C SER A 40 0.50 -9.12 12.07
N CYS A 41 0.82 -8.18 11.17
CA CYS A 41 0.54 -6.76 11.38
C CYS A 41 -0.77 -6.40 10.65
N GLU A 42 -1.72 -5.85 11.39
CA GLU A 42 -3.04 -5.51 10.89
C GLU A 42 -3.20 -3.99 10.80
N CYS A 43 -3.77 -3.51 9.69
CA CYS A 43 -4.04 -2.09 9.52
C CYS A 43 -5.20 -1.64 10.42
N THR A 44 -5.00 -0.53 11.13
CA THR A 44 -6.03 0.05 12.01
C THR A 44 -7.15 0.75 11.23
N ASN A 45 -6.83 1.27 10.04
CA ASN A 45 -7.73 2.08 9.22
C ASN A 45 -8.55 1.24 8.21
N GLN A 46 -9.31 0.27 8.71
CA GLN A 46 -10.14 -0.61 7.86
C GLN A 46 -11.19 0.15 7.02
N ASP A 47 -11.68 1.28 7.51
CA ASP A 47 -12.58 2.15 6.73
C ASP A 47 -11.88 2.74 5.48
N ALA A 48 -10.60 3.08 5.59
CA ALA A 48 -9.83 3.57 4.45
C ALA A 48 -9.59 2.45 3.43
N GLU A 49 -9.30 1.24 3.91
CA GLU A 49 -9.19 0.04 3.06
C GLU A 49 -10.50 -0.22 2.30
N ARG A 50 -11.63 -0.21 3.01
CA ARG A 50 -12.94 -0.43 2.42
C ARG A 50 -13.27 0.64 1.38
N LYS A 51 -13.03 1.92 1.70
CA LYS A 51 -13.24 3.03 0.76
C LYS A 51 -12.36 2.90 -0.47
N CYS A 52 -11.08 2.54 -0.30
CA CYS A 52 -10.15 2.30 -1.40
C CYS A 52 -10.65 1.21 -2.35
N LYS A 53 -11.04 0.06 -1.78
CA LYS A 53 -11.57 -1.08 -2.55
C LYS A 53 -12.93 -0.82 -3.19
N ALA A 54 -13.75 0.03 -2.58
CA ALA A 54 -15.07 0.40 -3.09
C ALA A 54 -15.01 1.47 -4.20
N GLN A 55 -13.87 2.14 -4.40
CA GLN A 55 -13.75 3.08 -5.49
C GLN A 55 -13.92 2.35 -6.83
N ARG A 56 -14.83 2.84 -7.68
CA ARG A 56 -15.05 2.29 -9.03
C ARG A 56 -13.84 2.45 -9.95
N GLN A 57 -12.90 3.31 -9.57
CA GLN A 57 -11.68 3.57 -10.34
C GLN A 57 -10.71 2.41 -10.10
N ASN A 58 -10.59 1.52 -11.09
CA ASN A 58 -9.74 0.32 -11.03
C ASN A 58 -8.21 0.61 -11.11
N ASN A 59 -7.83 1.88 -10.92
CA ASN A 59 -6.45 2.36 -10.98
C ASN A 59 -5.81 2.55 -9.59
N LYS A 60 -6.53 2.23 -8.52
CA LYS A 60 -6.02 2.25 -7.14
C LYS A 60 -5.93 0.86 -6.54
N ILE A 61 -4.97 0.67 -5.65
CA ILE A 61 -4.75 -0.57 -4.90
C ILE A 61 -4.44 -0.24 -3.44
N TRP A 62 -4.96 -1.09 -2.55
CA TRP A 62 -4.64 -1.01 -1.13
C TRP A 62 -3.29 -1.67 -0.84
N ASN A 63 -2.33 -0.88 -0.36
CA ASN A 63 -1.06 -1.37 0.12
C ASN A 63 -1.17 -1.70 1.62
N LYS A 64 -1.08 -2.99 1.94
CA LYS A 64 -1.19 -3.48 3.32
C LYS A 64 0.03 -3.16 4.17
N ASP A 65 1.21 -3.02 3.57
CA ASP A 65 2.47 -2.80 4.30
C ASP A 65 2.52 -1.40 4.93
N ILE A 66 1.97 -0.40 4.26
CA ILE A 66 1.90 0.97 4.80
C ILE A 66 0.47 1.43 5.15
N CYS A 67 -0.52 0.57 4.95
CA CYS A 67 -1.94 0.81 5.21
C CYS A 67 -2.48 2.06 4.49
N SER A 68 -2.22 2.15 3.18
CA SER A 68 -2.67 3.28 2.36
C SER A 68 -3.17 2.86 0.99
N CYS A 69 -4.02 3.71 0.40
CA CYS A 69 -4.54 3.52 -0.94
C CYS A 69 -3.63 4.24 -1.94
N GLN A 70 -2.99 3.48 -2.82
CA GLN A 70 -2.03 4.00 -3.79
C GLN A 70 -2.53 3.79 -5.21
N CYS A 71 -1.94 4.52 -6.16
CA CYS A 71 -2.15 4.26 -7.57
C CYS A 71 -1.46 2.95 -7.95
N ARG A 72 -2.09 2.16 -8.82
CA ARG A 72 -1.51 0.90 -9.33
C ARG A 72 -0.24 1.18 -10.14
N GLU A 73 -0.24 2.26 -10.89
CA GLU A 73 0.87 2.72 -11.70
C GLU A 73 1.12 4.20 -11.40
N GLU A 74 2.38 4.52 -11.15
CA GLU A 74 2.86 5.90 -11.10
C GLU A 74 3.35 6.28 -12.50
N LEU A 75 2.78 7.34 -13.06
CA LEU A 75 3.09 7.78 -14.43
C LEU A 75 4.04 8.96 -14.38
N GLU A 76 5.12 8.90 -15.16
CA GLU A 76 5.92 10.08 -15.46
C GLU A 76 5.15 10.98 -16.42
N CYS A 77 4.72 12.14 -15.91
CA CYS A 77 3.93 13.08 -16.68
C CYS A 77 4.81 13.96 -17.58
N SER A 78 4.35 14.21 -18.81
CA SER A 78 5.00 15.13 -19.75
C SER A 78 5.06 16.57 -19.21
N THR A 79 5.96 17.39 -19.77
CA THR A 79 6.21 18.78 -19.37
C THR A 79 4.92 19.59 -19.20
N GLY A 80 4.70 20.11 -17.99
CA GLY A 80 3.53 20.94 -17.64
C GLY A 80 2.36 20.18 -17.00
N LEU A 81 2.42 18.84 -16.93
CA LEU A 81 1.47 18.01 -16.21
C LEU A 81 2.10 17.44 -14.93
N TYR A 82 1.26 17.19 -13.93
CA TYR A 82 1.66 16.62 -12.65
C TYR A 82 0.82 15.41 -12.34
N PHE A 83 1.43 14.38 -11.76
CA PHE A 83 0.71 13.19 -11.37
C PHE A 83 -0.13 13.49 -10.12
N ASP A 84 -1.45 13.38 -10.26
CA ASP A 84 -2.37 13.50 -9.13
C ASP A 84 -2.59 12.12 -8.51
N THR A 85 -2.16 11.96 -7.25
CA THR A 85 -2.28 10.69 -6.52
C THR A 85 -3.73 10.38 -6.11
N THR A 86 -4.65 11.33 -6.21
CA THR A 86 -6.08 11.15 -5.91
C THR A 86 -6.81 10.56 -7.11
N THR A 87 -6.53 11.04 -8.33
CA THR A 87 -7.16 10.52 -9.55
C THR A 87 -6.31 9.49 -10.29
N CYS A 88 -5.04 9.34 -9.91
CA CYS A 88 -4.02 8.52 -10.56
C CYS A 88 -3.86 8.85 -12.04
N ARG A 89 -3.82 10.16 -12.35
CA ARG A 89 -3.73 10.70 -13.71
C ARG A 89 -2.80 11.91 -13.74
N CYS A 90 -2.22 12.15 -14.90
CA CYS A 90 -1.49 13.38 -15.18
C CYS A 90 -2.48 14.53 -15.42
N GLU A 91 -2.47 15.51 -14.54
CA GLU A 91 -3.35 16.67 -14.59
C GLU A 91 -2.55 17.96 -14.66
N VAL A 92 -3.12 18.98 -15.30
CA VAL A 92 -2.57 20.33 -15.20
C VAL A 92 -2.72 20.79 -13.76
N ARG A 93 -1.64 21.27 -13.13
CA ARG A 93 -1.80 22.00 -11.87
C ARG A 93 -2.70 23.18 -12.18
N ARG A 94 -3.93 23.15 -11.66
CA ARG A 94 -4.76 24.35 -11.55
C ARG A 94 -4.10 25.25 -10.50
N GLY A 95 -2.96 25.84 -10.85
CA GLY A 95 -2.48 27.04 -10.20
C GLY A 95 -3.65 28.00 -10.18
N ARG A 96 -3.88 28.65 -9.03
CA ARG A 96 -4.96 29.61 -8.80
C ARG A 96 -5.23 30.34 -10.11
N ARG A 97 -6.35 30.02 -10.77
CA ARG A 97 -6.83 30.80 -11.91
C ARG A 97 -6.81 32.23 -11.39
N PRO A 98 -6.02 33.17 -11.95
CA PRO A 98 -6.23 34.57 -11.61
C PRO A 98 -7.72 34.80 -11.83
N ALA A 99 -8.43 35.23 -10.79
CA ALA A 99 -9.83 35.56 -10.91
C ALA A 99 -9.94 36.43 -12.16
N GLN A 100 -10.65 35.92 -13.18
CA GLN A 100 -10.68 36.61 -14.46
C GLN A 100 -11.31 37.98 -14.18
N PRO A 101 -10.66 39.09 -14.56
CA PRO A 101 -11.29 40.38 -14.43
C PRO A 101 -12.58 40.35 -15.24
N SER A 102 -13.71 40.61 -14.59
CA SER A 102 -15.05 40.60 -15.18
C SER A 102 -15.30 41.85 -16.06
N TRP A 103 -14.42 42.13 -17.03
CA TRP A 103 -14.51 43.32 -17.89
C TRP A 103 -14.88 42.98 -19.33
N THR A 104 -15.88 42.10 -19.54
CA THR A 104 -16.45 41.85 -20.88
C THR A 104 -17.87 42.43 -21.01
N THR A 105 -18.12 43.62 -20.48
CA THR A 105 -19.43 44.30 -20.66
C THR A 105 -19.30 45.75 -21.08
N GLU A 106 -18.44 46.07 -22.04
CA GLU A 106 -18.64 47.32 -22.79
C GLU A 106 -17.95 47.32 -24.15
N ILE A 107 -18.63 46.80 -25.18
CA ILE A 107 -18.57 47.41 -26.53
C ILE A 107 -20.01 47.43 -27.08
N GLN A 108 -20.72 48.51 -26.77
CA GLN A 108 -21.79 49.04 -27.62
C GLN A 108 -21.46 50.51 -27.89
N ARG A 109 -20.77 50.75 -29.00
CA ARG A 109 -20.99 51.91 -29.87
C ARG A 109 -20.80 51.47 -31.31
#